data_AF-A0AAP0DJ19-F1
#
_entry.id   AF-A0AAP0DJ19-F1
#
_cell.length_a   1.000
_cell.length_b   1.000
_cell.length_c   1.000
_cell.angle_alpha   90.00
_cell.angle_beta   90.00
_cell.angle_gamma   90.00
#
_symmetry.space_group_name_H-M   'P 1'
#
loop_
_entity.id
_entity.type
_entity.pdbx_description
1 polymer ?
#
loop_
_entity_poly.entity_id
_entity_poly.type
_entity_poly.pdbx_seq_one_letter_code
_entity_poly.pdbx_strand_id
1 'polypeptide(L)'
;MGKSYPCVSEEYKKAVDKARKKLRGFIAEKRCAPLMLRLAWHSAGTYDVNTKTGGPFGTMRFKTELSHGANNGLDIAVRLLEPLKEQFPLISYGDFYQLAGVVAVEVTGGPDVPFHPGRKDKEEPPVEGRLPNATKGSDHLRDVFVKTMGLEDIDIVTLSGGHTLGAAHKERSGFEGPWTPNPLIFDNSYFTELLAGEKEGLLKLPTDKALLEDPVFRPLVEKYAADEDAFFADYAVSHMKLSELG
;
A
#
# COMPACT_ATOMS: atom_id res chain seq x y z
N MET A 1 14.21 -12.49 -14.95
CA MET A 1 13.14 -13.27 -15.60
C MET A 1 11.83 -12.53 -15.35
N GLY A 2 11.03 -12.26 -16.39
CA GLY A 2 9.78 -11.52 -16.25
C GLY A 2 8.70 -12.31 -15.50
N LYS A 3 7.66 -11.62 -15.01
CA LYS A 3 6.46 -12.22 -14.41
C LYS A 3 5.75 -13.11 -15.44
N SER A 4 5.30 -14.29 -15.01
CA SER A 4 4.43 -15.18 -15.79
C SER A 4 3.07 -15.22 -15.10
N TYR A 5 2.13 -14.44 -15.61
CA TYR A 5 0.81 -14.31 -15.01
C TYR A 5 -0.06 -15.56 -15.29
N PRO A 6 -0.80 -16.06 -14.29
CA PRO A 6 -1.69 -17.20 -14.51
C PRO A 6 -2.86 -16.83 -15.42
N CYS A 7 -3.28 -17.76 -16.28
CA CYS A 7 -4.54 -17.63 -16.99
C CYS A 7 -5.70 -17.82 -16.01
N VAL A 8 -6.63 -16.86 -15.97
CA VAL A 8 -7.92 -16.97 -15.27
C VAL A 8 -9.05 -17.08 -16.30
N SER A 9 -10.19 -17.64 -15.89
CA SER A 9 -11.34 -17.80 -16.79
C SER A 9 -11.95 -16.44 -17.19
N GLU A 10 -12.72 -16.41 -18.27
CA GLU A 10 -13.41 -15.20 -18.71
C GLU A 10 -14.45 -14.72 -17.68
N GLU A 11 -15.07 -15.63 -16.93
CA GLU A 11 -15.97 -15.31 -15.82
C GLU A 11 -15.23 -14.60 -14.70
N TYR A 12 -13.99 -15.02 -14.39
CA TYR A 12 -13.15 -14.37 -13.38
C TYR A 12 -12.78 -12.95 -13.80
N LYS A 13 -12.36 -12.75 -15.07
CA LYS A 13 -12.07 -11.41 -15.61
C LYS A 13 -13.28 -10.47 -15.52
N LYS A 14 -14.46 -10.95 -15.96
CA LYS A 14 -15.71 -10.19 -15.85
C LYS A 14 -16.09 -9.87 -14.41
N ALA A 15 -15.83 -10.79 -13.48
CA ALA A 15 -16.05 -10.55 -12.05
C ALA A 15 -15.12 -9.46 -11.52
N VAL A 16 -13.83 -9.49 -11.86
CA VAL A 16 -12.84 -8.46 -11.52
C VAL A 16 -13.25 -7.09 -12.05
N ASP A 17 -13.65 -6.99 -13.32
CA ASP A 17 -14.10 -5.73 -13.91
C ASP A 17 -15.33 -5.15 -13.19
N LYS A 18 -16.28 -6.02 -12.84
CA LYS A 18 -17.48 -5.62 -12.09
C LYS A 18 -17.14 -5.23 -10.65
N ALA A 19 -16.22 -5.93 -10.00
CA ALA A 19 -15.72 -5.61 -8.67
C ALA A 19 -15.01 -4.25 -8.65
N ARG A 20 -14.13 -3.96 -9.63
CA ARG A 20 -13.45 -2.67 -9.78
C ARG A 20 -14.44 -1.52 -9.84
N LYS A 21 -15.48 -1.62 -10.68
CA LYS A 21 -16.54 -0.58 -10.79
C LYS A 21 -17.27 -0.35 -9.47
N LYS A 22 -17.61 -1.42 -8.73
CA LYS A 22 -18.27 -1.27 -7.43
C LYS A 22 -17.33 -0.71 -6.36
N LEU A 23 -16.07 -1.14 -6.34
CA LEU A 23 -15.04 -0.60 -5.45
C LEU A 23 -14.84 0.89 -5.69
N ARG A 24 -14.83 1.36 -6.96
CA ARG A 24 -14.70 2.79 -7.27
C ARG A 24 -15.79 3.62 -6.58
N GLY A 25 -17.06 3.24 -6.78
CA GLY A 25 -18.19 3.93 -6.17
C GLY A 25 -18.16 3.86 -4.64
N PHE A 26 -17.92 2.66 -4.09
CA PHE A 26 -17.89 2.45 -2.64
C PHE A 26 -16.78 3.23 -1.94
N ILE A 27 -15.55 3.15 -2.44
CA ILE A 27 -14.37 3.77 -1.82
C ILE A 27 -14.50 5.30 -1.87
N ALA A 28 -14.98 5.86 -2.98
CA ALA A 28 -15.22 7.29 -3.12
C ALA A 28 -16.33 7.78 -2.18
N GLU A 29 -17.48 7.09 -2.13
CA GLU A 29 -18.61 7.45 -1.25
C GLU A 29 -18.21 7.39 0.24
N LYS A 30 -17.50 6.32 0.65
CA LYS A 30 -17.08 6.12 2.04
C LYS A 30 -15.86 6.92 2.44
N ARG A 31 -15.19 7.60 1.49
CA ARG A 31 -13.96 8.38 1.72
C ARG A 31 -12.87 7.55 2.42
N CYS A 32 -12.77 6.27 2.07
CA CYS A 32 -11.93 5.31 2.76
C CYS A 32 -10.70 4.86 1.96
N ALA A 33 -10.39 5.53 0.83
CA ALA A 33 -9.25 5.23 -0.02
C ALA A 33 -7.92 5.06 0.75
N PRO A 34 -7.54 5.95 1.69
CA PRO A 34 -6.27 5.78 2.41
C PRO A 34 -6.23 4.49 3.25
N LEU A 35 -7.37 4.10 3.83
CA LEU A 35 -7.48 2.87 4.61
C LEU A 35 -7.41 1.62 3.72
N MET A 36 -7.98 1.67 2.52
CA MET A 36 -7.91 0.58 1.54
C MET A 36 -6.51 0.43 0.95
N LEU A 37 -5.82 1.54 0.67
CA LEU A 37 -4.42 1.52 0.27
C LEU A 37 -3.54 0.93 1.37
N ARG A 38 -3.75 1.33 2.63
CA ARG A 38 -3.07 0.73 3.79
C ARG A 38 -3.35 -0.77 3.90
N LEU A 39 -4.60 -1.21 3.72
CA LEU A 39 -4.93 -2.64 3.75
C LEU A 39 -4.15 -3.43 2.69
N ALA A 40 -4.09 -2.93 1.46
CA ALA A 40 -3.35 -3.57 0.37
C ALA A 40 -1.83 -3.58 0.64
N TRP A 41 -1.27 -2.45 1.11
CA TRP A 41 0.13 -2.32 1.55
C TRP A 41 0.48 -3.35 2.63
N HIS A 42 -0.27 -3.39 3.73
CA HIS A 42 -0.02 -4.30 4.85
C HIS A 42 -0.19 -5.77 4.45
N SER A 43 -1.11 -6.07 3.53
CA SER A 43 -1.28 -7.43 3.02
C SER A 43 -0.06 -7.89 2.21
N ALA A 44 0.49 -7.01 1.36
CA ALA A 44 1.63 -7.34 0.51
C ALA A 44 2.98 -7.31 1.24
N GLY A 45 3.17 -6.34 2.14
CA GLY A 45 4.44 -6.02 2.80
C GLY A 45 4.94 -7.05 3.82
N THR A 46 4.24 -8.17 3.96
CA THR A 46 4.67 -9.30 4.81
C THR A 46 5.47 -10.35 4.04
N TYR A 47 5.61 -10.20 2.72
CA TYR A 47 6.36 -11.16 1.89
C TYR A 47 7.83 -11.17 2.26
N ASP A 48 8.38 -12.37 2.47
CA ASP A 48 9.81 -12.62 2.60
C ASP A 48 10.31 -13.42 1.41
N VAL A 49 11.22 -12.83 0.62
CA VAL A 49 11.79 -13.41 -0.60
C VAL A 49 12.60 -14.68 -0.33
N ASN A 50 13.19 -14.79 0.87
CA ASN A 50 14.06 -15.91 1.23
C ASN A 50 13.24 -17.18 1.54
N THR A 51 12.18 -17.04 2.35
CA THR A 51 11.30 -18.17 2.70
C THR A 51 10.08 -18.32 1.80
N LYS A 52 9.79 -17.32 0.95
CA LYS A 52 8.59 -17.25 0.07
C LYS A 52 7.28 -17.35 0.85
N THR A 53 7.26 -16.79 2.06
CA THR A 53 6.10 -16.77 2.96
C THR A 53 5.55 -15.36 3.13
N GLY A 54 4.31 -15.23 3.59
CA GLY A 54 3.59 -13.95 3.61
C GLY A 54 3.21 -13.48 2.20
N GLY A 55 2.90 -12.19 2.07
CA GLY A 55 2.51 -11.56 0.82
C GLY A 55 0.99 -11.46 0.61
N PRO A 56 0.56 -10.92 -0.54
CA PRO A 56 -0.80 -10.47 -0.82
C PRO A 56 -1.80 -11.61 -1.10
N PHE A 57 -1.83 -12.64 -0.26
CA PHE A 57 -2.57 -13.89 -0.47
C PHE A 57 -3.80 -14.01 0.43
N GLY A 58 -4.46 -12.88 0.70
CA GLY A 58 -5.76 -12.82 1.38
C GLY A 58 -5.74 -13.10 2.89
N THR A 59 -4.58 -13.33 3.51
CA THR A 59 -4.47 -13.75 4.92
C THR A 59 -4.90 -12.67 5.93
N MET A 60 -4.88 -11.39 5.53
CA MET A 60 -5.35 -10.25 6.34
C MET A 60 -6.83 -10.36 6.77
N ARG A 61 -7.61 -11.29 6.18
CA ARG A 61 -8.97 -11.63 6.65
C ARG A 61 -9.01 -12.34 8.00
N PHE A 62 -7.89 -12.94 8.42
CA PHE A 62 -7.81 -13.74 9.63
C PHE A 62 -7.55 -12.89 10.86
N LYS A 63 -8.24 -13.25 11.96
CA LYS A 63 -8.09 -12.58 13.26
C LYS A 63 -6.65 -12.57 13.77
N THR A 64 -5.89 -13.63 13.51
CA THR A 64 -4.47 -13.73 13.89
C THR A 64 -3.67 -12.59 13.28
N GLU A 65 -3.76 -12.37 11.96
CA GLU A 65 -3.02 -11.30 11.30
C GLU A 65 -3.55 -9.90 11.66
N LEU A 66 -4.87 -9.75 11.78
CA LEU A 66 -5.49 -8.50 12.22
C LEU A 66 -5.07 -8.10 13.65
N SER A 67 -4.66 -9.06 14.48
CA SER A 67 -4.21 -8.82 15.86
C SER A 67 -2.76 -8.34 15.96
N HIS A 68 -1.98 -8.38 14.88
CA HIS A 68 -0.63 -7.83 14.86
C HIS A 68 -0.68 -6.32 15.13
N GLY A 69 0.25 -5.79 15.95
CA GLY A 69 0.24 -4.41 16.40
C GLY A 69 0.28 -3.39 15.25
N ALA A 70 1.07 -3.67 14.20
CA ALA A 70 1.14 -2.82 13.01
C ALA A 70 -0.19 -2.77 12.22
N ASN A 71 -1.06 -3.77 12.37
CA ASN A 71 -2.33 -3.90 11.64
C ASN A 71 -3.52 -3.28 12.38
N ASN A 72 -3.30 -2.64 13.53
CA ASN A 72 -4.36 -2.02 14.32
C ASN A 72 -5.24 -1.09 13.45
N GLY A 73 -6.56 -1.29 13.51
CA GLY A 73 -7.58 -0.61 12.71
C GLY A 73 -7.87 -1.19 11.32
N LEU A 74 -7.11 -2.20 10.84
CA LEU A 74 -7.41 -2.85 9.55
C LEU A 74 -8.62 -3.80 9.61
N ASP A 75 -9.07 -4.19 10.81
CA ASP A 75 -10.34 -4.90 11.00
C ASP A 75 -11.53 -4.08 10.48
N ILE A 76 -11.44 -2.75 10.54
CA ILE A 76 -12.42 -1.82 9.99
C ILE A 76 -12.44 -1.92 8.46
N ALA A 77 -11.26 -1.97 7.83
CA ALA A 77 -11.13 -2.07 6.38
C ALA A 77 -11.71 -3.39 5.85
N VAL A 78 -11.33 -4.51 6.48
CA VAL A 78 -11.85 -5.84 6.16
C VAL A 78 -13.38 -5.87 6.31
N ARG A 79 -13.91 -5.40 7.44
CA ARG A 79 -15.36 -5.34 7.70
C ARG A 79 -16.13 -4.45 6.71
N LEU A 80 -15.54 -3.34 6.28
CA LEU A 80 -16.14 -2.45 5.27
C LEU A 80 -16.23 -3.13 3.90
N LEU A 81 -15.21 -3.91 3.53
CA LEU A 81 -15.13 -4.59 2.24
C LEU A 81 -15.94 -5.88 2.18
N GLU A 82 -16.20 -6.54 3.31
CA GLU A 82 -16.83 -7.87 3.36
C GLU A 82 -18.18 -7.94 2.60
N PRO A 83 -19.17 -7.04 2.81
CA PRO A 83 -20.44 -7.11 2.08
C PRO A 83 -20.29 -6.93 0.56
N LEU A 84 -19.21 -6.27 0.14
CA LEU A 84 -18.89 -6.16 -1.28
C LEU A 84 -18.20 -7.42 -1.80
N LYS A 85 -17.28 -7.99 -1.02
CA LYS A 85 -16.59 -9.25 -1.34
C LYS A 85 -17.56 -10.43 -1.46
N GLU A 86 -18.59 -10.50 -0.63
CA GLU A 86 -19.64 -11.53 -0.68
C GLU A 86 -20.38 -11.58 -2.02
N GLN A 87 -20.45 -10.45 -2.74
CA GLN A 87 -21.05 -10.37 -4.07
C GLN A 87 -20.14 -10.96 -5.18
N PHE A 88 -18.88 -11.24 -4.85
CA PHE A 88 -17.86 -11.76 -5.76
C PHE A 88 -17.17 -13.01 -5.14
N PRO A 89 -17.91 -14.12 -4.95
CA PRO A 89 -17.37 -15.34 -4.35
C PRO A 89 -16.30 -16.00 -5.24
N LEU A 90 -16.28 -15.71 -6.54
CA LEU A 90 -15.29 -16.23 -7.49
C LEU A 90 -13.91 -15.59 -7.30
N ILE A 91 -13.83 -14.34 -6.84
CA ILE A 91 -12.56 -13.60 -6.70
C ILE A 91 -11.95 -13.99 -5.35
N SER A 92 -10.64 -14.29 -5.32
CA SER A 92 -9.90 -14.50 -4.07
C SER A 92 -9.87 -13.24 -3.21
N TYR A 93 -9.71 -13.37 -1.89
CA TYR A 93 -9.48 -12.22 -1.02
C TYR A 93 -8.17 -11.50 -1.38
N GLY A 94 -7.12 -12.24 -1.76
CA GLY A 94 -5.86 -11.68 -2.23
C GLY A 94 -6.05 -10.73 -3.42
N ASP A 95 -6.73 -11.18 -4.48
CA ASP A 95 -7.03 -10.31 -5.62
C ASP A 95 -7.96 -9.15 -5.24
N PHE A 96 -8.97 -9.40 -4.41
CA PHE A 96 -9.95 -8.38 -4.04
C PHE A 96 -9.32 -7.23 -3.22
N TYR A 97 -8.45 -7.54 -2.26
CA TYR A 97 -7.75 -6.53 -1.46
C TYR A 97 -6.73 -5.75 -2.28
N GLN A 98 -5.96 -6.40 -3.17
CA GLN A 98 -5.04 -5.68 -4.05
C GLN A 98 -5.78 -4.80 -5.07
N LEU A 99 -6.92 -5.28 -5.61
CA LEU A 99 -7.79 -4.47 -6.46
C LEU A 99 -8.34 -3.25 -5.71
N ALA A 100 -8.71 -3.39 -4.43
CA ALA A 100 -9.14 -2.27 -3.60
C ALA A 100 -8.03 -1.23 -3.39
N GLY A 101 -6.78 -1.65 -3.23
CA GLY A 101 -5.61 -0.77 -3.16
C GLY A 101 -5.35 0.00 -4.46
N VAL A 102 -5.39 -0.69 -5.61
CA VAL A 102 -5.28 -0.06 -6.94
C VAL A 102 -6.41 0.96 -7.16
N VAL A 103 -7.65 0.58 -6.84
CA VAL A 103 -8.80 1.48 -6.98
C VAL A 103 -8.69 2.67 -6.03
N ALA A 104 -8.14 2.50 -4.82
CA ALA A 104 -7.95 3.61 -3.89
C ALA A 104 -7.04 4.71 -4.44
N VAL A 105 -5.96 4.33 -5.12
CA VAL A 105 -5.05 5.27 -5.82
C VAL A 105 -5.79 5.95 -6.97
N GLU A 106 -6.47 5.16 -7.81
CA GLU A 106 -7.20 5.66 -8.99
C GLU A 106 -8.30 6.68 -8.63
N VAL A 107 -9.14 6.39 -7.63
CA VAL A 107 -10.27 7.28 -7.28
C VAL A 107 -9.86 8.56 -6.56
N THR A 108 -8.61 8.65 -6.11
CA THR A 108 -8.04 9.84 -5.47
C THR A 108 -7.19 10.67 -6.43
N GLY A 109 -7.13 10.29 -7.72
CA GLY A 109 -6.43 11.04 -8.76
C GLY A 109 -5.02 10.58 -9.07
N GLY A 110 -4.58 9.47 -8.46
CA GLY A 110 -3.24 8.91 -8.67
C GLY A 110 -3.11 8.13 -9.98
N PRO A 111 -1.93 7.53 -10.24
CA PRO A 111 -1.65 6.85 -11.49
C PRO A 111 -2.43 5.54 -11.65
N ASP A 112 -2.62 5.14 -12.91
CA ASP A 112 -3.15 3.83 -13.26
C ASP A 112 -2.13 2.72 -12.95
N VAL A 113 -2.33 2.02 -11.84
CA VAL A 113 -1.52 0.84 -11.47
C VAL A 113 -2.03 -0.39 -12.22
N PRO A 114 -1.19 -1.12 -12.99
CA PRO A 114 -1.60 -2.36 -13.63
C PRO A 114 -2.04 -3.42 -12.60
N PHE A 115 -3.13 -4.11 -12.88
CA PHE A 115 -3.65 -5.18 -12.03
C PHE A 115 -3.76 -6.50 -12.82
N HIS A 116 -3.10 -7.54 -12.31
CA HIS A 116 -3.16 -8.89 -12.87
C HIS A 116 -3.86 -9.83 -11.86
N PRO A 117 -4.98 -10.47 -12.24
CA PRO A 117 -5.69 -11.41 -11.38
C PRO A 117 -5.00 -12.78 -11.32
N GLY A 118 -5.40 -13.59 -10.35
CA GLY A 118 -5.03 -15.00 -10.21
C GLY A 118 -4.27 -15.33 -8.92
N ARG A 119 -4.20 -14.41 -7.95
CA ARG A 119 -3.71 -14.74 -6.61
C ARG A 119 -4.61 -15.80 -5.98
N LYS A 120 -4.00 -16.82 -5.39
CA LYS A 120 -4.71 -17.82 -4.60
C LYS A 120 -4.64 -17.43 -3.14
N ASP A 121 -5.76 -17.54 -2.43
CA ASP A 121 -5.78 -17.33 -1.00
C ASP A 121 -4.93 -18.39 -0.29
N LYS A 122 -4.14 -17.96 0.68
CA LYS A 122 -3.44 -18.83 1.62
C LYS A 122 -4.24 -18.89 2.93
N GLU A 123 -4.06 -19.99 3.65
CA GLU A 123 -4.74 -20.25 4.93
C GLU A 123 -3.89 -19.83 6.13
N GLU A 124 -2.56 -19.84 6.00
CA GLU A 124 -1.63 -19.54 7.08
C GLU A 124 -1.13 -18.10 7.00
N PRO A 125 -1.46 -17.23 7.97
CA PRO A 125 -0.89 -15.90 8.06
C PRO A 125 0.64 -15.89 8.23
N PRO A 126 1.32 -14.83 7.81
CA PRO A 126 2.72 -14.62 8.14
C PRO A 126 2.92 -14.40 9.65
N VAL A 127 4.15 -14.61 10.12
CA VAL A 127 4.55 -14.21 11.46
C VAL A 127 4.54 -12.68 11.61
N GLU A 128 4.19 -12.20 12.79
CA GLU A 128 4.25 -10.77 13.13
C GLU A 128 5.68 -10.21 13.03
N GLY A 129 5.80 -8.89 12.80
CA GLY A 129 7.06 -8.16 12.90
C GLY A 129 7.78 -7.88 11.58
N ARG A 130 7.19 -8.26 10.44
CA ARG A 130 7.79 -8.02 9.10
C ARG A 130 7.57 -6.62 8.54
N LEU A 131 6.51 -5.94 8.97
CA LEU A 131 6.17 -4.59 8.50
C LEU A 131 7.12 -3.53 9.09
N PRO A 132 7.36 -2.41 8.38
CA PRO A 132 8.33 -1.41 8.82
C PRO A 132 7.92 -0.71 10.12
N ASN A 133 8.90 -0.36 10.94
CA ASN A 133 8.69 0.38 12.18
C ASN A 133 8.95 1.87 11.92
N ALA A 134 7.92 2.70 12.13
CA ALA A 134 7.92 4.13 11.89
C ALA A 134 8.99 4.93 12.68
N THR A 135 9.56 4.37 13.76
CA THR A 135 10.57 5.05 14.59
C THR A 135 12.02 4.78 14.16
N LYS A 136 12.24 3.97 13.12
CA LYS A 136 13.58 3.62 12.63
C LYS A 136 13.97 4.43 11.38
N GLY A 137 15.20 4.25 10.92
CA GLY A 137 15.80 4.99 9.79
C GLY A 137 15.99 4.15 8.52
N SER A 138 16.83 4.64 7.61
CA SER A 138 17.07 4.09 6.27
C SER A 138 17.58 2.65 6.25
N ASP A 139 18.46 2.27 7.19
CA ASP A 139 18.93 0.88 7.31
C ASP A 139 17.78 -0.10 7.54
N HIS A 140 16.82 0.27 8.39
CA HIS A 140 15.63 -0.55 8.66
C HIS A 140 14.71 -0.60 7.44
N LEU A 141 14.57 0.51 6.70
CA LEU A 141 13.80 0.51 5.46
C LEU A 141 14.42 -0.46 4.44
N ARG A 142 15.74 -0.47 4.28
CA ARG A 142 16.42 -1.43 3.40
C ARG A 142 16.32 -2.87 3.90
N ASP A 143 16.39 -3.10 5.21
CA ASP A 143 16.19 -4.44 5.77
C ASP A 143 14.80 -4.99 5.39
N VAL A 144 13.76 -4.19 5.54
CA VAL A 144 12.38 -4.60 5.25
C VAL A 144 12.12 -4.66 3.74
N PHE A 145 12.30 -3.57 3.00
CA PHE A 145 11.91 -3.50 1.61
C PHE A 145 12.88 -4.24 0.69
N VAL A 146 14.19 -4.10 0.89
CA VAL A 146 15.19 -4.70 -0.01
C VAL A 146 15.48 -6.13 0.41
N LYS A 147 15.92 -6.35 1.66
CA LYS A 147 16.37 -7.69 2.08
C LYS A 147 15.22 -8.68 2.29
N THR A 148 14.09 -8.22 2.85
CA THR A 148 12.91 -9.08 3.07
C THR A 148 11.99 -9.12 1.86
N MET A 149 11.48 -7.98 1.37
CA MET A 149 10.51 -8.00 0.25
C MET A 149 11.16 -8.25 -1.12
N GLY A 150 12.44 -7.90 -1.31
CA GLY A 150 13.12 -7.99 -2.61
C GLY A 150 12.83 -6.80 -3.54
N LEU A 151 12.47 -5.65 -2.98
CA LEU A 151 12.31 -4.38 -3.69
C LEU A 151 13.64 -3.62 -3.77
N GLU A 152 13.62 -2.44 -4.38
CA GLU A 152 14.79 -1.58 -4.61
C GLU A 152 14.66 -0.25 -3.87
N ASP A 153 15.76 0.49 -3.72
CA ASP A 153 15.79 1.79 -3.04
C ASP A 153 14.79 2.80 -3.66
N ILE A 154 14.59 2.75 -4.98
CA ILE A 154 13.58 3.57 -5.66
C ILE A 154 12.17 3.22 -5.18
N ASP A 155 11.86 1.94 -4.98
CA ASP A 155 10.54 1.52 -4.52
C ASP A 155 10.27 2.02 -3.10
N ILE A 156 11.29 2.10 -2.24
CA ILE A 156 11.14 2.63 -0.88
C ILE A 156 10.62 4.07 -0.94
N VAL A 157 11.36 4.96 -1.63
CA VAL A 157 11.01 6.39 -1.69
C VAL A 157 9.68 6.60 -2.39
N THR A 158 9.48 5.90 -3.51
CA THR A 158 8.25 6.00 -4.27
C THR A 158 7.04 5.52 -3.47
N LEU A 159 7.11 4.35 -2.83
CA LEU A 159 5.99 3.80 -2.04
C LEU A 159 5.72 4.61 -0.76
N SER A 160 6.74 5.23 -0.17
CA SER A 160 6.56 6.22 0.91
C SER A 160 5.66 7.39 0.48
N GLY A 161 5.67 7.76 -0.80
CA GLY A 161 4.73 8.72 -1.40
C GLY A 161 3.25 8.35 -1.23
N GLY A 162 2.92 7.09 -0.92
CA GLY A 162 1.56 6.69 -0.57
C GLY A 162 1.00 7.40 0.67
N HIS A 163 1.86 7.92 1.56
CA HIS A 163 1.48 8.79 2.67
C HIS A 163 0.92 10.15 2.22
N THR A 164 0.98 10.49 0.93
CA THR A 164 0.23 11.62 0.37
C THR A 164 -1.27 11.53 0.69
N LEU A 165 -1.77 10.29 0.86
CA LEU A 165 -3.12 9.99 1.33
C LEU A 165 -3.18 9.67 2.82
N GLY A 166 -4.24 10.15 3.47
CA GLY A 166 -4.64 9.74 4.80
C GLY A 166 -3.91 10.44 5.95
N ALA A 167 -3.96 9.78 7.10
CA ALA A 167 -3.45 10.29 8.37
C ALA A 167 -3.09 9.15 9.32
N ALA A 168 -2.15 9.41 10.23
CA ALA A 168 -1.96 8.57 11.40
C ALA A 168 -3.05 8.89 12.44
N HIS A 169 -3.31 7.92 13.31
CA HIS A 169 -4.32 8.02 14.36
C HIS A 169 -3.73 7.51 15.67
N LYS A 170 -3.85 8.32 16.73
CA LYS A 170 -3.19 8.10 18.02
C LYS A 170 -3.58 6.78 18.65
N GLU A 171 -4.82 6.35 18.50
CA GLU A 171 -5.31 5.06 19.02
C GLU A 171 -4.83 3.84 18.22
N ARG A 172 -4.22 4.05 17.04
CA ARG A 172 -3.71 2.98 16.16
C ARG A 172 -2.21 2.82 16.30
N SER A 173 -1.46 3.85 15.91
CA SER A 173 0.00 3.82 15.84
C SER A 173 0.68 4.65 16.93
N GLY A 174 -0.07 5.47 17.68
CA GLY A 174 0.47 6.46 18.61
C GLY A 174 0.86 7.80 17.96
N PHE A 175 0.97 7.85 16.62
CA PHE A 175 1.13 9.09 15.85
C PHE A 175 -0.23 9.66 15.44
N GLU A 176 -0.30 10.96 15.14
CA GLU A 176 -1.56 11.65 14.85
C GLU A 176 -1.36 12.66 13.70
N GLY A 177 -2.36 12.76 12.83
CA GLY A 177 -2.46 13.81 11.82
C GLY A 177 -2.09 13.36 10.39
N PRO A 178 -2.49 14.14 9.38
CA PRO A 178 -2.18 13.87 7.97
C PRO A 178 -0.76 14.30 7.61
N TRP A 179 -0.18 13.70 6.58
CA TRP A 179 1.10 14.17 6.01
C TRP A 179 0.92 15.37 5.08
N THR A 180 -0.25 15.50 4.46
CA THR A 180 -0.54 16.55 3.47
C THR A 180 -1.78 17.36 3.85
N PRO A 181 -1.91 18.60 3.35
CA PRO A 181 -3.13 19.39 3.55
C PRO A 181 -4.38 18.77 2.90
N ASN A 182 -4.20 17.91 1.88
CA ASN A 182 -5.26 17.31 1.08
C ASN A 182 -5.23 15.76 1.17
N PRO A 183 -5.56 15.14 2.32
CA PRO A 183 -5.30 13.72 2.57
C PRO A 183 -6.20 12.73 1.76
N LEU A 184 -6.94 13.22 0.77
CA LEU A 184 -7.76 12.42 -0.16
C LEU A 184 -7.46 12.75 -1.62
N ILE A 185 -6.40 13.51 -1.90
CA ILE A 185 -5.89 13.77 -3.23
C ILE A 185 -4.54 13.06 -3.33
N PHE A 186 -4.41 12.20 -4.33
CA PHE A 186 -3.14 11.53 -4.60
C PHE A 186 -2.33 12.41 -5.53
N ASP A 187 -1.35 13.10 -4.97
CA ASP A 187 -0.44 14.02 -5.65
C ASP A 187 0.97 13.89 -5.04
N ASN A 188 1.93 14.69 -5.52
CA ASN A 188 3.30 14.69 -4.98
C ASN A 188 3.48 15.51 -3.68
N SER A 189 2.40 15.98 -3.03
CA SER A 189 2.46 16.87 -1.87
C SER A 189 3.21 16.28 -0.68
N TYR A 190 3.25 14.94 -0.56
CA TYR A 190 4.07 14.27 0.45
C TYR A 190 5.54 14.72 0.37
N PHE A 191 6.13 14.73 -0.83
CA PHE A 191 7.54 15.08 -1.01
C PHE A 191 7.77 16.58 -0.85
N THR A 192 6.85 17.43 -1.33
CA THR A 192 6.97 18.88 -1.18
C THR A 192 6.88 19.30 0.29
N GLU A 193 5.93 18.74 1.05
CA GLU A 193 5.79 18.99 2.48
C GLU A 193 6.96 18.37 3.27
N LEU A 194 7.53 17.24 2.82
CA LEU A 194 8.73 16.65 3.44
C LEU A 194 9.94 17.58 3.34
N LEU A 195 10.20 18.15 2.16
CA LEU A 195 11.29 19.10 1.93
C LEU A 195 11.08 20.46 2.62
N ALA A 196 9.82 20.87 2.82
CA ALA A 196 9.48 22.12 3.50
C ALA A 196 9.78 22.11 5.01
N GLY A 197 10.05 20.95 5.60
CA GLY A 197 10.32 20.81 7.04
C GLY A 197 9.05 20.75 7.90
N GLU A 198 9.19 20.85 9.23
CA GLU A 198 8.06 20.74 10.15
C GLU A 198 7.04 21.87 9.98
N LYS A 199 5.75 21.51 9.97
CA LYS A 199 4.63 22.44 9.80
C LYS A 199 3.51 22.05 10.73
N GLU A 200 2.97 23.03 11.46
CA GLU A 200 1.88 22.79 12.40
C GLU A 200 0.68 22.12 11.69
N GLY A 201 0.15 21.06 12.30
CA GLY A 201 -0.97 20.29 11.77
C GLY A 201 -0.61 19.20 10.76
N LEU A 202 0.65 19.10 10.30
CA LEU A 202 1.12 18.01 9.44
C LEU A 202 2.06 17.06 10.17
N LEU A 203 2.02 15.79 9.79
CA LEU A 203 2.83 14.72 10.35
C LEU A 203 4.07 14.44 9.50
N LYS A 204 5.19 14.14 10.17
CA LYS A 204 6.39 13.54 9.58
C LYS A 204 6.92 12.48 10.53
N LEU A 205 6.85 11.21 10.13
CA LEU A 205 7.41 10.11 10.90
C LEU A 205 8.95 10.14 10.83
N PRO A 206 9.64 9.55 11.82
CA PRO A 206 11.09 9.32 11.71
C PRO A 206 11.50 8.60 10.43
N THR A 207 10.72 7.63 9.95
CA THR A 207 10.96 6.97 8.65
C THR A 207 10.81 7.89 7.44
N ASP A 208 9.92 8.88 7.48
CA ASP A 208 9.79 9.88 6.39
C ASP A 208 11.02 10.78 6.37
N LYS A 209 11.47 11.23 7.55
CA LYS A 209 12.67 12.07 7.70
C LYS A 209 13.94 11.35 7.27
N ALA A 210 14.03 10.05 7.51
CA ALA A 210 15.16 9.24 7.09
C ALA A 210 15.39 9.26 5.56
N LEU A 211 14.35 9.53 4.76
CA LEU A 211 14.49 9.71 3.31
C LEU A 211 15.31 10.97 2.94
N LEU A 212 15.36 11.97 3.83
CA LEU A 212 16.09 13.21 3.60
C LEU A 212 17.59 13.12 3.94
N GLU A 213 17.96 12.15 4.77
CA GLU A 213 19.32 11.98 5.32
C GLU A 213 20.15 10.98 4.49
N ASP A 214 19.49 10.11 3.73
CA ASP A 214 20.14 9.07 2.94
C ASP A 214 20.56 9.58 1.54
N PRO A 215 21.82 9.34 1.12
CA PRO A 215 22.34 9.87 -0.15
C PRO A 215 21.71 9.26 -1.40
N VAL A 216 21.02 8.11 -1.30
CA VAL A 216 20.29 7.49 -2.41
C VAL A 216 18.83 7.94 -2.40
N PHE A 217 18.22 8.05 -1.22
CA PHE A 217 16.80 8.44 -1.12
C PHE A 217 16.58 9.93 -1.40
N ARG A 218 17.47 10.79 -0.91
CA ARG A 218 17.29 12.24 -1.00
C ARG A 218 17.14 12.76 -2.44
N PRO A 219 17.96 12.34 -3.42
CA PRO A 219 17.78 12.75 -4.81
C PRO A 219 16.41 12.33 -5.40
N LEU A 220 15.85 11.19 -4.97
CA LEU A 220 14.52 10.74 -5.39
C LEU A 220 13.41 11.59 -4.77
N VAL A 221 13.54 11.96 -3.49
CA VAL A 221 12.61 12.90 -2.84
C VAL A 221 12.59 14.24 -3.59
N GLU A 222 13.76 14.77 -3.94
CA GLU A 222 13.88 16.03 -4.69
C GLU A 222 13.30 15.91 -6.10
N LYS A 223 13.57 14.79 -6.80
CA LYS A 223 12.97 14.48 -8.10
C LYS A 223 11.44 14.50 -8.03
N TYR A 224 10.85 13.76 -7.10
CA TYR A 224 9.39 13.62 -7.01
C TYR A 224 8.69 14.89 -6.52
N ALA A 225 9.34 15.69 -5.68
CA ALA A 225 8.82 17.00 -5.31
C ALA A 225 8.79 17.99 -6.49
N ALA A 226 9.75 17.87 -7.42
CA ALA A 226 9.85 18.75 -8.58
C ALA A 226 9.02 18.29 -9.79
N ASP A 227 8.75 16.98 -9.89
CA ASP A 227 8.10 16.36 -11.05
C ASP A 227 7.11 15.27 -10.60
N GLU A 228 5.83 15.62 -10.61
CA GLU A 228 4.74 14.72 -10.25
C GLU A 228 4.55 13.59 -11.28
N ASP A 229 4.75 13.85 -12.57
CA ASP A 229 4.63 12.82 -13.61
C ASP A 229 5.70 11.74 -13.40
N ALA A 230 6.92 12.14 -13.03
CA ALA A 230 7.97 11.20 -12.69
C ALA A 230 7.66 10.39 -11.42
N PHE A 231 7.04 11.01 -10.41
CA PHE A 231 6.53 10.29 -9.24
C PHE A 231 5.45 9.28 -9.64
N PHE A 232 4.46 9.69 -10.43
CA PHE A 232 3.34 8.84 -10.84
C PHE A 232 3.81 7.65 -11.67
N ALA A 233 4.74 7.86 -12.60
CA ALA A 233 5.32 6.79 -13.41
C ALA A 233 6.02 5.75 -12.53
N ASP A 234 6.89 6.20 -11.61
CA ASP A 234 7.61 5.29 -10.72
C ASP A 234 6.63 4.63 -9.71
N TYR A 235 5.62 5.35 -9.23
CA TYR A 235 4.63 4.81 -8.28
C TYR A 235 3.79 3.69 -8.85
N ALA A 236 3.36 3.82 -10.11
CA ALA A 236 2.64 2.74 -10.79
C ALA A 236 3.48 1.46 -10.84
N VAL A 237 4.77 1.58 -11.13
CA VAL A 237 5.70 0.43 -11.20
C VAL A 237 5.96 -0.17 -9.82
N SER A 238 6.30 0.66 -8.83
CA SER A 238 6.60 0.18 -7.48
C SER A 238 5.38 -0.43 -6.78
N HIS A 239 4.19 0.16 -6.96
CA HIS A 239 2.94 -0.42 -6.43
C HIS A 239 2.63 -1.74 -7.14
N MET A 240 2.79 -1.83 -8.46
CA MET A 240 2.63 -3.11 -9.17
C MET A 240 3.56 -4.18 -8.60
N LYS A 241 4.87 -3.88 -8.46
CA LYS A 241 5.87 -4.80 -7.87
C LYS A 241 5.46 -5.28 -6.48
N LEU A 242 5.06 -4.35 -5.61
CA LEU A 242 4.57 -4.64 -4.26
C LEU A 242 3.33 -5.54 -4.28
N SER A 243 2.31 -5.16 -5.06
CA SER A 243 1.03 -5.88 -5.11
C SER A 243 1.18 -7.31 -5.61
N GLU A 244 2.27 -7.58 -6.34
CA GLU A 244 2.60 -8.86 -6.93
C GLU A 244 3.73 -9.60 -6.18
N LEU A 245 4.08 -9.23 -4.94
CA LEU A 245 5.12 -9.97 -4.20
C LEU A 245 4.73 -11.45 -4.00
N GLY A 246 5.62 -12.36 -4.42
CA GLY A 246 5.39 -13.81 -4.48
C GLY A 246 4.75 -14.31 -5.77
#